data_AF-A0A520PNK8-F1
#
_entry.id   AF-A0A520PNK8-F1
#
_cell.length_a   1.000
_cell.length_b   1.000
_cell.length_c   1.000
_cell.angle_alpha   90.00
_cell.angle_beta   90.00
_cell.angle_gamma   90.00
#
_symmetry.space_group_name_H-M   'P 1'
#
loop_
_entity.id
_entity.type
_entity.pdbx_description
1 polymer ?
#
loop_
_entity_poly.entity_id
_entity_poly.type
_entity_poly.pdbx_seq_one_letter_code
_entity_poly.pdbx_strand_id
1 'polypeptide(L)'
;MRLFFAVLCIFSGSFVQASESSEKGKNFCEKAVNQETEYRVTGIYGSSQESEHHPTVAYVLIREMKRFKILRREFQQKTNEWRFEFVEMVGGKIIVFVYHQEIQTDFCTGPNAFFVVQQ
;
A
#
# COMPACT_ATOMS: atom_id res chain seq x y z
N MET A 1 -5.91 52.79 -31.68
CA MET A 1 -6.89 51.68 -31.75
C MET A 1 -6.16 50.37 -31.99
N ARG A 2 -6.70 49.28 -31.45
CA ARG A 2 -6.29 47.85 -31.52
C ARG A 2 -5.48 47.40 -30.30
N LEU A 3 -6.17 47.11 -29.20
CA LEU A 3 -6.90 45.87 -28.84
C LEU A 3 -5.97 44.85 -28.16
N PHE A 4 -6.14 44.81 -26.84
CA PHE A 4 -5.75 43.79 -25.88
C PHE A 4 -5.90 42.37 -26.40
N PHE A 5 -4.98 41.47 -26.02
CA PHE A 5 -5.31 40.15 -25.46
C PHE A 5 -4.10 39.65 -24.65
N ALA A 6 -4.07 39.99 -23.36
CA ALA A 6 -3.21 39.34 -22.39
C ALA A 6 -3.93 38.07 -21.92
N VAL A 7 -3.50 36.91 -22.42
CA VAL A 7 -4.01 35.61 -21.96
C VAL A 7 -3.32 35.28 -20.64
N LEU A 8 -4.02 35.53 -19.54
CA LEU A 8 -3.67 35.03 -18.22
C LEU A 8 -3.83 33.50 -18.20
N CYS A 9 -2.72 32.78 -18.36
CA CYS A 9 -2.66 31.35 -18.03
C CYS A 9 -2.77 31.21 -16.51
N ILE A 10 -4.00 31.18 -16.01
CA ILE A 10 -4.30 30.69 -14.66
C ILE A 10 -3.99 29.19 -14.68
N PHE A 11 -2.78 28.84 -14.27
CA PHE A 11 -2.45 27.49 -13.84
C PHE A 11 -3.23 27.23 -12.54
N SER A 12 -4.51 26.94 -12.66
CA SER A 12 -5.23 26.16 -11.66
C SER A 12 -4.60 24.78 -11.66
N GLY A 13 -3.58 24.62 -10.82
CA GLY A 13 -3.03 23.32 -10.46
C GLY A 13 -4.14 22.54 -9.81
N SER A 14 -4.92 21.81 -10.61
CA SER A 14 -5.71 20.70 -10.14
C SER A 14 -4.71 19.78 -9.46
N PHE A 15 -4.69 19.80 -8.12
CA PHE A 15 -4.21 18.66 -7.38
C PHE A 15 -4.97 17.47 -7.95
N VAL A 16 -4.30 16.68 -8.80
CA VAL A 16 -4.71 15.32 -9.08
C VAL A 16 -4.48 14.62 -7.75
N GLN A 17 -5.43 14.80 -6.84
CA GLN A 17 -5.63 13.85 -5.78
C GLN A 17 -6.01 12.59 -6.53
N ALA A 18 -5.02 11.74 -6.75
CA ALA A 18 -5.22 10.34 -7.06
C ALA A 18 -5.96 9.75 -5.84
N SER A 19 -7.25 10.08 -5.71
CA SER A 19 -8.21 9.16 -5.16
C SER A 19 -8.28 8.06 -6.20
N GLU A 20 -7.28 7.19 -6.15
CA GLU A 20 -7.38 5.87 -6.73
C GLU A 20 -8.67 5.32 -6.17
N SER A 21 -9.66 5.31 -7.06
CA SER A 21 -11.00 4.83 -6.82
C SER A 21 -10.83 3.44 -6.26
N SER A 22 -11.09 3.30 -4.95
CA SER A 22 -11.43 2.05 -4.29
C SER A 22 -12.74 1.58 -4.89
N GLU A 23 -12.67 1.16 -6.14
CA GLU A 23 -13.74 0.48 -6.82
C GLU A 23 -13.99 -0.77 -5.98
N LYS A 24 -15.18 -0.82 -5.36
CA LYS A 24 -15.59 -1.71 -4.28
C LYS A 24 -15.60 -3.20 -4.72
N GLY A 25 -14.43 -3.77 -4.98
CA GLY A 25 -14.12 -5.15 -4.64
C GLY A 25 -13.63 -5.16 -3.20
N LYS A 26 -14.23 -5.99 -2.33
CA LYS A 26 -13.71 -6.14 -0.95
C LYS A 26 -12.36 -6.84 -1.05
N ASN A 27 -11.26 -6.10 -1.03
CA ASN A 27 -9.93 -6.69 -0.96
C ASN A 27 -9.84 -7.52 0.34
N PHE A 28 -9.68 -8.83 0.21
CA PHE A 28 -9.69 -9.73 1.36
C PHE A 28 -8.50 -9.50 2.29
N CYS A 29 -7.37 -9.04 1.74
CA CYS A 29 -6.15 -8.78 2.49
C CYS A 29 -6.27 -7.50 3.33
N GLU A 30 -6.88 -6.44 2.79
CA GLU A 30 -7.25 -5.26 3.58
C GLU A 30 -8.18 -5.65 4.73
N LYS A 31 -9.20 -6.47 4.43
CA LYS A 31 -10.15 -6.94 5.44
C LYS A 31 -9.45 -7.77 6.53
N ALA A 32 -8.54 -8.67 6.14
CA ALA A 32 -7.79 -9.50 7.07
C ALA A 32 -6.93 -8.65 8.00
N VAL A 33 -6.23 -7.63 7.50
CA VAL A 33 -5.46 -6.71 8.36
C VAL A 33 -6.37 -6.04 9.38
N ASN A 34 -7.47 -5.46 8.92
CA ASN A 34 -8.39 -4.70 9.77
C ASN A 34 -9.11 -5.54 10.84
N GLN A 35 -9.23 -6.86 10.64
CA GLN A 35 -9.99 -7.76 11.52
C GLN A 35 -9.12 -8.65 12.40
N GLU A 36 -7.97 -9.09 11.90
CA GLU A 36 -7.13 -10.11 12.55
C GLU A 36 -5.90 -9.51 13.24
N THR A 37 -5.70 -8.20 13.14
CA THR A 37 -4.53 -7.51 13.71
C THR A 37 -4.95 -6.25 14.47
N GLU A 38 -4.05 -5.73 15.30
CA GLU A 38 -4.24 -4.45 16.02
C GLU A 38 -4.03 -3.21 15.11
N TYR A 39 -4.05 -3.40 13.79
CA TYR A 39 -3.74 -2.36 12.82
C TYR A 39 -4.94 -2.05 11.93
N ARG A 40 -4.95 -0.83 11.39
CA ARG A 40 -5.95 -0.38 10.41
C ARG A 40 -5.26 0.07 9.13
N VAL A 41 -5.76 -0.39 7.99
CA VAL A 41 -5.34 0.04 6.66
C VAL A 41 -5.73 1.49 6.41
N THR A 42 -4.76 2.25 5.89
CA THR A 42 -4.91 3.68 5.57
C THR A 42 -4.61 4.00 4.11
N GLY A 43 -3.98 3.09 3.38
CA GLY A 43 -3.69 3.21 1.96
C GLY A 43 -2.93 2.00 1.43
N ILE A 44 -2.83 1.90 0.11
CA ILE A 44 -2.06 0.86 -0.59
C ILE A 44 -0.58 1.25 -0.59
N TYR A 45 0.31 0.28 -0.41
CA TYR A 45 1.75 0.45 -0.61
C TYR A 45 2.18 -0.26 -1.91
N GLY A 46 2.48 0.50 -2.96
CA GLY A 46 2.81 -0.03 -4.30
C GLY A 46 1.82 0.45 -5.37
N SER A 47 1.81 -0.20 -6.53
CA SER A 47 0.81 0.00 -7.59
C SER A 47 -0.39 -0.93 -7.43
N SER A 48 -1.54 -0.50 -7.96
CA SER A 48 -2.73 -1.33 -8.14
C SER A 48 -2.61 -2.39 -9.25
N GLN A 49 -1.48 -2.45 -9.96
CA GLN A 49 -1.23 -3.45 -11.02
C GLN A 49 -0.95 -4.85 -10.45
N GLU A 50 -1.61 -5.87 -11.01
CA GLU A 50 -1.57 -7.27 -10.54
C GLU A 50 -0.15 -7.86 -10.40
N SER A 51 0.77 -7.49 -11.30
CA SER A 51 2.15 -8.00 -11.26
C SER A 51 2.92 -7.57 -10.02
N GLU A 52 2.51 -6.49 -9.34
CA GLU A 52 3.13 -6.01 -8.11
C GLU A 52 2.58 -6.69 -6.85
N HIS A 53 1.52 -7.49 -6.98
CA HIS A 53 0.86 -8.16 -5.84
C HIS A 53 1.44 -9.56 -5.57
N HIS A 54 2.43 -10.01 -6.34
CA HIS A 54 3.04 -11.33 -6.13
C HIS A 54 3.91 -11.34 -4.86
N PRO A 55 3.85 -12.39 -4.02
CA PRO A 55 4.61 -12.45 -2.76
C PRO A 55 6.12 -12.24 -2.89
N THR A 56 6.71 -12.68 -4.01
CA THR A 56 8.14 -12.46 -4.31
C THR A 56 8.52 -10.98 -4.38
N VAL A 57 7.60 -10.12 -4.82
CA VAL A 57 7.84 -8.67 -4.91
C VAL A 57 8.04 -8.08 -3.51
N ALA A 58 7.25 -8.51 -2.54
CA ALA A 58 7.38 -8.07 -1.14
C ALA A 58 8.76 -8.42 -0.55
N TYR A 59 9.27 -9.63 -0.79
CA TYR A 59 10.62 -10.01 -0.34
C TYR A 59 11.72 -9.14 -0.94
N VAL A 60 11.60 -8.77 -2.21
CA VAL A 60 12.53 -7.84 -2.87
C VAL A 60 12.46 -6.46 -2.22
N LEU A 61 11.25 -5.93 -2.02
CA LEU A 61 11.03 -4.63 -1.39
C LEU A 61 11.61 -4.54 0.02
N ILE A 62 11.35 -5.53 0.88
CA ILE A 62 11.90 -5.57 2.24
C ILE A 62 13.44 -5.62 2.21
N ARG A 63 14.03 -6.38 1.28
CA ARG A 63 15.48 -6.44 1.10
C ARG A 63 16.06 -5.08 0.69
N GLU A 64 15.37 -4.36 -0.19
CA GLU A 64 15.77 -3.01 -0.59
C GLU A 64 15.64 -2.01 0.55
N MET A 65 14.56 -2.05 1.33
CA MET A 65 14.40 -1.21 2.53
C MET A 65 15.56 -1.40 3.53
N LYS A 66 15.97 -2.66 3.76
CA LYS A 66 17.17 -2.98 4.56
C LYS A 66 18.43 -2.39 3.95
N ARG A 67 18.64 -2.57 2.65
CA ARG A 67 19.80 -2.05 1.91
C ARG A 67 19.92 -0.54 2.02
N PHE A 68 18.80 0.17 1.93
CA PHE A 68 18.75 1.63 2.06
C PHE A 68 18.73 2.13 3.51
N LYS A 69 18.76 1.23 4.51
CA LYS A 69 18.73 1.56 5.94
C LYS A 69 17.52 2.42 6.35
N ILE A 70 16.39 2.24 5.66
CA ILE A 70 15.13 2.93 5.96
C ILE A 70 14.21 2.10 6.86
N LEU A 71 14.60 0.87 7.18
CA LEU A 71 13.85 -0.03 8.05
C LEU A 71 14.34 0.11 9.49
N ARG A 72 13.40 0.42 10.39
CA ARG A 72 13.64 0.50 11.84
C ARG A 72 13.37 -0.84 12.51
N ARG A 73 12.25 -1.48 12.17
CA ARG A 73 11.82 -2.74 12.80
C ARG A 73 11.07 -3.62 11.81
N GLU A 74 11.26 -4.91 11.95
CA GLU A 74 10.47 -5.96 11.32
C GLU A 74 9.82 -6.82 12.38
N PHE A 75 8.58 -7.23 12.14
CA PHE A 75 7.91 -8.24 12.94
C PHE A 75 6.84 -8.95 12.12
N GLN A 76 6.37 -10.08 12.63
CA GLN A 76 5.44 -10.93 11.92
C GLN A 76 4.31 -11.35 12.85
N GLN A 77 3.11 -11.42 12.29
CA GLN A 77 1.95 -12.06 12.91
C GLN A 77 1.42 -13.14 11.96
N LYS A 78 0.89 -14.23 12.55
CA LYS A 78 0.25 -15.32 11.80
C LYS A 78 -1.06 -15.69 12.48
N THR A 79 -2.06 -16.03 11.67
CA THR A 79 -3.27 -16.73 12.12
C THR A 79 -3.32 -18.11 11.47
N ASN A 80 -4.46 -18.79 11.51
CA ASN A 80 -4.61 -20.07 10.79
C ASN A 80 -4.59 -19.88 9.27
N GLU A 81 -5.11 -18.76 8.78
CA GLU A 81 -5.28 -18.50 7.34
C GLU A 81 -4.27 -17.48 6.81
N TRP A 82 -3.81 -16.57 7.67
CA TRP A 82 -3.10 -15.37 7.25
C TRP A 82 -1.69 -15.30 7.80
N ARG A 83 -0.83 -14.62 7.05
CA ARG A 83 0.50 -14.21 7.45
C ARG A 83 0.66 -12.72 7.15
N PHE A 84 1.04 -11.97 8.16
CA PHE A 84 1.28 -10.53 8.09
C PHE A 84 2.74 -10.25 8.39
N GLU A 85 3.46 -9.67 7.43
CA GLU A 85 4.85 -9.22 7.60
C GLU A 85 4.85 -7.70 7.70
N PHE A 86 5.19 -7.18 8.88
CA PHE A 86 5.18 -5.74 9.16
C PHE A 86 6.60 -5.18 9.08
N VAL A 87 6.72 -4.01 8.46
CA VAL A 87 7.94 -3.21 8.43
C VAL A 87 7.65 -1.80 8.92
N GLU A 88 8.32 -1.40 10.00
CA GLU A 88 8.32 -0.03 10.49
C GLU A 88 9.50 0.71 9.86
N MET A 89 9.22 1.79 9.12
CA MET A 89 10.22 2.63 8.51
C MET A 89 10.74 3.70 9.47
N VAL A 90 11.96 4.18 9.21
CA VAL A 90 12.49 5.40 9.82
C VAL A 90 11.54 6.56 9.49
N GLY A 91 10.95 7.18 10.52
CA GLY A 91 9.85 8.13 10.38
C GLY A 91 8.48 7.60 10.84
N GLY A 92 8.41 6.35 11.33
CA GLY A 92 7.25 5.81 12.05
C GLY A 92 6.11 5.31 11.17
N LYS A 93 6.26 5.34 9.85
CA LYS A 93 5.29 4.72 8.92
C LYS A 93 5.43 3.21 8.96
N ILE A 94 4.31 2.51 9.03
CA ILE A 94 4.26 1.06 9.05
C ILE A 94 3.62 0.56 7.76
N ILE A 95 4.26 -0.43 7.14
CA ILE A 95 3.73 -1.15 6.00
C ILE A 95 3.49 -2.60 6.44
N VAL A 96 2.39 -3.18 6.00
CA VAL A 96 2.10 -4.61 6.15
C VAL A 96 2.04 -5.26 4.78
N PHE A 97 2.74 -6.39 4.62
CA PHE A 97 2.59 -7.31 3.51
C PHE A 97 1.74 -8.49 3.98
N VAL A 98 0.70 -8.82 3.22
CA VAL A 98 -0.33 -9.78 3.60
C VAL A 98 -0.28 -10.98 2.66
N TYR A 99 -0.29 -12.17 3.24
CA TYR A 99 -0.28 -13.42 2.50
C TYR A 99 -1.30 -14.39 3.07
N HIS A 100 -1.95 -15.15 2.20
CA HIS A 100 -2.68 -16.34 2.59
C HIS A 100 -1.70 -17.50 2.81
N GLN A 101 -1.96 -18.39 3.78
CA GLN A 101 -1.06 -19.50 4.11
C GLN A 101 -1.16 -20.66 3.11
N GLU A 102 -2.33 -20.88 2.52
CA GLU A 102 -2.48 -21.79 1.40
C GLU A 102 -1.99 -21.10 0.12
N ILE A 103 -1.08 -21.77 -0.60
CA ILE A 103 -0.31 -21.23 -1.74
C ILE A 103 -1.25 -21.01 -2.94
N GLN A 104 -1.97 -19.89 -2.94
CA GLN A 104 -2.69 -19.35 -4.08
C GLN A 104 -2.27 -17.88 -4.25
N THR A 105 -1.75 -17.53 -5.42
CA THR A 105 -1.08 -16.25 -5.67
C THR A 105 -2.04 -15.06 -5.77
N ASP A 106 -3.34 -15.30 -5.98
CA ASP A 106 -4.30 -14.25 -6.39
C ASP A 106 -5.39 -14.00 -5.33
N PHE A 107 -5.20 -14.47 -4.09
CA PHE A 107 -6.25 -14.44 -3.06
C PHE A 107 -6.75 -13.03 -2.73
N CYS A 108 -5.85 -12.04 -2.70
CA CYS A 108 -6.24 -10.66 -2.39
C CYS A 108 -7.14 -10.04 -3.47
N THR A 109 -7.20 -10.64 -4.68
CA THR A 109 -7.90 -10.09 -5.85
C THR A 109 -7.54 -8.61 -6.05
N GLY A 110 -6.23 -8.31 -5.99
CA GLY A 110 -5.70 -6.95 -5.94
C GLY A 110 -4.57 -6.78 -4.92
N PRO A 111 -4.33 -5.55 -4.42
CA PRO A 111 -3.17 -5.23 -3.57
C PRO A 111 -3.00 -6.14 -2.36
N ASN A 112 -1.76 -6.46 -2.02
CA ASN A 112 -1.41 -7.26 -0.83
C ASN A 112 -0.49 -6.52 0.15
N ALA A 113 -0.18 -5.25 -0.12
CA ALA A 113 0.68 -4.43 0.70
C ALA A 113 0.02 -3.09 1.01
N PHE A 114 0.04 -2.69 2.29
CA PHE A 114 -0.73 -1.56 2.78
C PHE A 114 0.05 -0.70 3.78
N PHE A 115 -0.20 0.60 3.76
CA PHE A 115 0.12 1.48 4.88
C PHE A 115 -0.88 1.28 6.01
N VAL A 116 -0.37 1.15 7.24
CA VAL A 116 -1.21 0.92 8.43
C VAL A 116 -0.87 1.84 9.59
N VAL A 117 -1.85 2.02 10.47
CA VAL A 117 -1.70 2.65 11.79
C VAL A 117 -2.20 1.69 12.86
N GLN A 118 -1.59 1.72 14.04
CA GLN A 118 -2.08 0.95 15.18
C GLN A 118 -3.41 1.56 15.66
N GLN A 119 -4.38 0.69 15.99
CA GLN A 119 -5.69 1.09 16.51
C GLN A 119 -5.63 1.48 17.99
#